data_AF-A0A958MY29-F1
#
_entry.id   AF-A0A958MY29-F1
#
_cell.length_a   1.000
_cell.length_b   1.000
_cell.length_c   1.000
_cell.angle_alpha   90.00
_cell.angle_beta   90.00
_cell.angle_gamma   90.00
#
_symmetry.space_group_name_H-M   'P 1'
#
loop_
_entity.id
_entity.type
_entity.pdbx_description
1 polymer ?
#
loop_
_entity_poly.entity_id
_entity_poly.type
_entity_poly.pdbx_seq_one_letter_code
_entity_poly.pdbx_strand_id
1 'polypeptide(L)'
;MSDTLFCELFKSGRKTKYEVREFGILNLTARMKRGILHADSDMDGILDKDEAPLGFDPARPRSSGDGNLLLDGLCPQGLPAANCPMNRTCSKPNALGLSDCDVGVMGLTDGLDTDRDDLPDLVEILKGSSANTFDLMKNLDGDRLATGEEILRFGRDPSTPDDEVDPEQLMNYKHQLSDVPLGDCPANQESWSFEAVHIPLVETVETFPEDSVSRYATHLKHNAGENVIFVYYIVGRANENPDDKMERHLYGKFVKMSRKNRTLDGTTGFKK
;
A
#
# COMPACT_ATOMS: atom_id res chain seq x y z
N MET A 1 56.07 -11.48 24.37
CA MET A 1 55.08 -11.08 23.35
C MET A 1 53.72 -11.29 23.98
N SER A 2 52.98 -10.23 24.27
CA SER A 2 51.63 -10.38 24.83
C SER A 2 50.68 -10.74 23.71
N ASP A 3 50.09 -11.93 23.78
CA ASP A 3 48.95 -12.30 22.95
C ASP A 3 47.85 -11.27 23.16
N THR A 4 47.56 -10.52 22.10
CA THR A 4 46.42 -9.59 22.12
C THR A 4 45.18 -10.45 22.07
N LEU A 5 44.42 -10.53 23.18
CA LEU A 5 43.15 -11.24 23.21
C LEU A 5 42.18 -10.59 22.23
N PHE A 6 42.01 -11.19 21.06
CA PHE A 6 41.05 -10.76 20.02
C PHE A 6 39.61 -10.63 20.58
N CYS A 7 39.29 -11.38 21.64
CA CYS A 7 38.01 -11.32 22.34
C CYS A 7 37.73 -9.95 22.99
N GLU A 8 38.74 -9.11 23.25
CA GLU A 8 38.54 -7.76 23.81
C GLU A 8 38.15 -6.72 22.74
N LEU A 9 38.37 -7.01 21.45
CA LEU A 9 37.99 -6.10 20.34
C LEU A 9 36.48 -6.09 20.08
N PHE A 10 35.73 -7.07 20.58
CA PHE A 10 34.28 -7.18 20.42
C PHE A 10 33.52 -7.03 21.75
N LYS A 11 33.91 -6.06 22.59
CA LYS A 11 33.18 -5.73 23.84
C LYS A 11 31.78 -5.14 23.65
N SER A 12 31.34 -4.92 22.42
CA SER A 12 29.95 -4.58 22.12
C SER A 12 29.44 -5.48 21.00
N GLY A 13 28.41 -6.26 21.27
CA GLY A 13 27.57 -6.79 20.19
C GLY A 13 27.19 -5.63 19.27
N ARG A 14 27.35 -5.80 17.95
CA ARG A 14 26.87 -4.80 16.99
C ARG A 14 25.37 -4.69 17.19
N LYS A 15 24.93 -3.61 17.85
CA LYS A 15 23.51 -3.22 17.82
C LYS A 15 23.24 -2.73 16.41
N THR A 16 22.45 -3.49 15.66
CA THR A 16 21.95 -3.04 14.37
C THR A 16 20.95 -1.94 14.62
N LYS A 17 21.28 -0.71 14.22
CA LYS A 17 20.35 0.41 14.29
C LYS A 17 19.38 0.31 13.12
N TYR A 18 18.09 0.41 13.40
CA TYR A 18 17.05 0.56 12.39
C TYR A 18 16.54 2.00 12.34
N GLU A 19 16.00 2.40 11.19
CA GLU A 19 15.38 3.71 10.97
C GLU A 19 14.15 3.58 10.06
N VAL A 20 13.24 4.56 10.14
CA VAL A 20 12.16 4.70 9.16
C VAL A 20 12.76 5.17 7.85
N ARG A 21 12.55 4.38 6.80
CA ARG A 21 13.06 4.63 5.45
C ARG A 21 12.01 5.35 4.61
N GLU A 22 10.78 4.88 4.71
CA GLU A 22 9.64 5.44 3.99
C GLU A 22 8.42 5.50 4.92
N PHE A 23 7.57 6.50 4.71
CA PHE A 23 6.31 6.68 5.39
C PHE A 23 5.26 7.14 4.37
N GLY A 24 4.23 6.33 4.19
CA GLY A 24 3.16 6.58 3.20
C GLY A 24 1.78 6.61 3.84
N ILE A 25 0.91 7.47 3.28
CA ILE A 25 -0.52 7.52 3.58
C ILE A 25 -1.25 7.51 2.24
N LEU A 26 -2.18 6.60 2.05
CA LEU A 26 -2.85 6.41 0.76
C LEU A 26 -4.32 6.14 0.97
N ASN A 27 -5.18 6.72 0.13
CA ASN A 27 -6.54 6.23 -0.01
C ASN A 27 -6.55 5.07 -1.01
N LEU A 28 -6.90 3.87 -0.53
CA LEU A 28 -6.98 2.68 -1.37
C LEU A 28 -8.28 2.65 -2.17
N THR A 29 -9.38 3.19 -1.61
CA THR A 29 -10.70 3.22 -2.26
C THR A 29 -10.86 4.31 -3.34
N ALA A 30 -9.78 5.05 -3.60
CA ALA A 30 -9.80 6.16 -4.54
C ALA A 30 -8.60 6.08 -5.48
N ARG A 31 -8.84 6.37 -6.74
CA ARG A 31 -7.81 6.41 -7.78
C ARG A 31 -7.96 7.69 -8.58
N MET A 32 -6.86 8.42 -8.70
CA MET A 32 -6.81 9.59 -9.56
C MET A 32 -6.42 9.16 -10.96
N LYS A 33 -7.17 9.59 -11.96
CA LYS A 33 -6.89 9.29 -13.37
C LYS A 33 -7.14 10.55 -14.18
N ARG A 34 -6.10 11.05 -14.86
CA ARG A 34 -6.16 12.32 -15.61
C ARG A 34 -6.61 13.49 -14.72
N GLY A 35 -6.06 13.59 -13.52
CA GLY A 35 -6.41 14.62 -12.53
C GLY A 35 -7.85 14.58 -12.00
N ILE A 36 -8.60 13.51 -12.23
CA ILE A 36 -9.95 13.31 -11.68
C ILE A 36 -9.91 12.14 -10.71
N LEU A 37 -10.36 12.39 -9.48
CA LEU A 37 -10.51 11.37 -8.47
C LEU A 37 -11.76 10.51 -8.71
N HIS A 38 -11.57 9.20 -8.80
CA HIS A 38 -12.60 8.18 -9.01
C HIS A 38 -12.61 7.17 -7.86
N ALA A 39 -13.76 6.53 -7.64
CA ALA A 39 -13.89 5.42 -6.71
C ALA A 39 -13.41 4.11 -7.35
N ASP A 40 -12.78 3.30 -6.51
CA ASP A 40 -12.43 1.88 -6.66
C ASP A 40 -12.80 1.27 -5.30
N SER A 41 -14.10 1.06 -5.10
CA SER A 41 -14.70 0.88 -3.79
C SER A 41 -14.20 -0.38 -3.10
N ASP A 42 -14.04 -1.48 -3.84
CA ASP A 42 -13.56 -2.73 -3.28
C ASP A 42 -12.04 -2.93 -3.35
N MET A 43 -11.32 -1.97 -3.93
CA MET A 43 -9.86 -1.92 -3.97
C MET A 43 -9.29 -3.11 -4.72
N ASP A 44 -9.74 -3.29 -5.95
CA ASP A 44 -9.27 -4.35 -6.84
C ASP A 44 -8.39 -3.85 -7.98
N GLY A 45 -8.34 -2.53 -8.21
CA GLY A 45 -7.58 -1.91 -9.29
C GLY A 45 -8.41 -1.59 -10.53
N ILE A 46 -9.74 -1.66 -10.47
CA ILE A 46 -10.70 -1.21 -11.49
C ILE A 46 -11.57 -0.10 -10.88
N LEU A 47 -11.94 0.90 -11.68
CA LEU A 47 -12.82 1.97 -11.19
C LEU A 47 -14.28 1.46 -11.18
N ASP A 48 -15.08 1.85 -10.18
CA ASP A 48 -16.49 1.42 -10.05
C ASP A 48 -17.31 1.63 -11.34
N LYS A 49 -17.01 2.74 -12.05
CA LYS A 49 -17.67 3.12 -13.30
C LYS A 49 -17.32 2.21 -14.49
N ASP A 50 -16.17 1.54 -14.42
CA ASP A 50 -15.58 0.73 -15.49
C ASP A 50 -15.84 -0.78 -15.29
N GLU A 51 -16.24 -1.20 -14.10
CA GLU A 51 -16.50 -2.61 -13.75
C GLU A 51 -17.76 -3.21 -14.38
N ALA A 52 -18.91 -2.52 -14.26
CA ALA A 52 -20.18 -3.05 -14.78
C ALA A 52 -20.13 -3.36 -16.30
N PRO A 53 -19.50 -2.53 -17.16
CA PRO A 53 -19.26 -2.87 -18.57
C PRO A 53 -18.40 -4.13 -18.79
N LEU A 54 -17.50 -4.44 -17.86
CA LEU A 54 -16.62 -5.61 -17.90
C LEU A 54 -17.23 -6.84 -17.22
N GLY A 55 -18.33 -6.68 -16.47
CA GLY A 55 -18.99 -7.74 -15.72
C GLY A 55 -18.38 -8.00 -14.35
N PHE A 56 -17.64 -7.04 -13.79
CA PHE A 56 -17.20 -7.00 -12.40
C PHE A 56 -18.24 -6.25 -11.53
N ASP A 57 -18.11 -6.35 -10.21
CA ASP A 57 -19.04 -5.86 -9.18
C ASP A 57 -18.29 -4.96 -8.18
N PRO A 58 -18.56 -3.63 -8.14
CA PRO A 58 -17.82 -2.65 -7.32
C PRO A 58 -17.85 -2.86 -5.81
N ALA A 59 -18.65 -3.82 -5.34
CA ALA A 59 -18.74 -4.19 -3.95
C ALA A 59 -17.87 -5.41 -3.61
N ARG A 60 -17.14 -6.00 -4.56
CA ARG A 60 -16.50 -7.30 -4.44
C ARG A 60 -15.14 -7.29 -5.15
N PRO A 61 -14.03 -7.35 -4.40
CA PRO A 61 -12.70 -7.29 -5.03
C PRO A 61 -12.38 -8.46 -5.98
N ARG A 62 -13.22 -9.51 -5.92
CA ARG A 62 -13.15 -10.77 -6.65
C ARG A 62 -14.57 -11.12 -7.07
N SER A 63 -15.07 -10.45 -8.09
CA SER A 63 -16.49 -10.38 -8.46
C SER A 63 -17.05 -11.61 -9.14
N SER A 64 -16.20 -12.58 -9.45
CA SER A 64 -16.49 -13.54 -10.51
C SER A 64 -17.83 -14.28 -10.44
N GLY A 65 -18.53 -14.23 -11.58
CA GLY A 65 -19.30 -15.38 -12.04
C GLY A 65 -18.36 -16.56 -12.27
N ASP A 66 -18.79 -17.75 -11.87
CA ASP A 66 -18.07 -19.04 -11.97
C ASP A 66 -16.97 -19.35 -10.92
N GLY A 67 -16.78 -18.50 -9.90
CA GLY A 67 -15.96 -18.83 -8.73
C GLY A 67 -14.44 -18.62 -8.88
N ASN A 68 -14.04 -17.67 -9.73
CA ASN A 68 -12.69 -17.11 -9.74
C ASN A 68 -12.40 -16.27 -8.47
N LEU A 69 -11.24 -16.51 -7.88
CA LEU A 69 -10.77 -15.93 -6.62
C LEU A 69 -9.52 -15.06 -6.83
N LEU A 70 -9.22 -14.69 -8.08
CA LEU A 70 -8.24 -13.67 -8.42
C LEU A 70 -8.87 -12.29 -8.23
N LEU A 71 -8.09 -11.32 -7.74
CA LEU A 71 -8.45 -9.91 -7.72
C LEU A 71 -8.82 -9.43 -9.13
N ASP A 72 -9.92 -8.70 -9.29
CA ASP A 72 -10.45 -8.40 -10.62
C ASP A 72 -9.52 -7.47 -11.43
N GLY A 73 -8.84 -6.51 -10.80
CA GLY A 73 -7.86 -5.68 -11.51
C GLY A 73 -6.58 -6.42 -11.95
N LEU A 74 -6.37 -7.67 -11.51
CA LEU A 74 -5.34 -8.54 -12.08
C LEU A 74 -5.80 -9.23 -13.36
N CYS A 75 -7.07 -9.07 -13.74
CA CYS A 75 -7.51 -9.41 -15.07
C CYS A 75 -6.80 -8.52 -16.10
N PRO A 76 -6.32 -9.08 -17.23
CA PRO A 76 -5.71 -8.25 -18.26
C PRO A 76 -6.63 -7.11 -18.66
N GLN A 77 -6.10 -5.89 -18.66
CA GLN A 77 -6.91 -4.66 -18.78
C GLN A 77 -7.84 -4.71 -20.00
N GLY A 78 -9.11 -4.37 -19.77
CA GLY A 78 -10.15 -4.33 -20.80
C GLY A 78 -10.73 -5.70 -21.18
N LEU A 79 -10.31 -6.79 -20.53
CA LEU A 79 -10.99 -8.08 -20.67
C LEU A 79 -12.25 -8.14 -19.80
N PRO A 80 -13.35 -8.70 -20.32
CA PRO A 80 -14.51 -9.01 -19.51
C PRO A 80 -14.20 -10.08 -18.45
N ALA A 81 -14.87 -10.02 -17.31
CA ALA A 81 -14.76 -10.97 -16.20
C ALA A 81 -14.86 -12.45 -16.63
N ALA A 82 -15.71 -12.74 -17.61
CA ALA A 82 -15.90 -14.09 -18.15
C ALA A 82 -14.64 -14.67 -18.85
N ASN A 83 -13.74 -13.81 -19.31
CA ASN A 83 -12.50 -14.19 -19.99
C ASN A 83 -11.27 -14.08 -19.07
N CYS A 84 -11.49 -13.80 -17.79
CA CYS A 84 -10.41 -13.69 -16.84
C CYS A 84 -9.75 -15.05 -16.57
N PRO A 85 -8.41 -15.11 -16.39
CA PRO A 85 -7.76 -16.34 -15.94
C PRO A 85 -8.41 -16.85 -14.65
N MET A 86 -9.07 -18.01 -14.74
CA MET A 86 -9.80 -18.56 -13.61
C MET A 86 -8.84 -19.20 -12.60
N ASN A 87 -8.95 -18.77 -11.34
CA ASN A 87 -8.34 -19.47 -10.22
C ASN A 87 -9.38 -19.79 -9.15
N ARG A 88 -9.65 -21.08 -8.93
CA ARG A 88 -10.77 -21.54 -8.07
C ARG A 88 -10.32 -22.01 -6.69
N THR A 89 -9.01 -22.09 -6.45
CA THR A 89 -8.43 -22.62 -5.21
C THR A 89 -7.30 -21.71 -4.76
N CYS A 90 -7.66 -20.71 -3.97
CA CYS A 90 -6.74 -19.75 -3.40
C CYS A 90 -6.73 -19.88 -1.88
N SER A 91 -5.56 -19.72 -1.29
CA SER A 91 -5.41 -19.69 0.16
C SER A 91 -5.82 -18.33 0.73
N LYS A 92 -5.79 -18.25 2.06
CA LYS A 92 -6.08 -17.03 2.80
C LYS A 92 -5.12 -15.90 2.34
N PRO A 93 -5.61 -14.66 2.16
CA PRO A 93 -4.76 -13.55 1.82
C PRO A 93 -3.73 -13.21 2.91
N ASN A 94 -2.64 -12.58 2.49
CA ASN A 94 -1.62 -11.99 3.33
C ASN A 94 -2.15 -10.75 4.09
N ALA A 95 -1.25 -10.02 4.76
CA ALA A 95 -1.61 -8.85 5.57
C ALA A 95 -2.18 -7.67 4.75
N LEU A 96 -1.94 -7.63 3.44
CA LEU A 96 -2.45 -6.61 2.52
C LEU A 96 -3.69 -7.07 1.74
N GLY A 97 -4.16 -8.30 1.92
CA GLY A 97 -5.35 -8.78 1.19
C GLY A 97 -5.05 -9.51 -0.12
N LEU A 98 -3.77 -9.77 -0.44
CA LEU A 98 -3.37 -10.57 -1.61
C LEU A 98 -3.27 -12.05 -1.26
N SER A 99 -3.96 -12.90 -2.00
CA SER A 99 -3.88 -14.36 -1.90
C SER A 99 -2.68 -14.92 -2.65
N ASP A 100 -2.39 -16.21 -2.46
CA ASP A 100 -1.38 -16.94 -3.24
C ASP A 100 -1.66 -16.95 -4.75
N CYS A 101 -2.92 -16.87 -5.15
CA CYS A 101 -3.32 -16.73 -6.54
C CYS A 101 -2.92 -15.38 -7.12
N ASP A 102 -3.17 -14.30 -6.37
CA ASP A 102 -2.82 -12.94 -6.77
C ASP A 102 -1.30 -12.81 -6.88
N VAL A 103 -0.60 -13.28 -5.84
CA VAL A 103 0.88 -13.34 -5.77
C VAL A 103 1.44 -14.16 -6.94
N GLY A 104 0.87 -15.34 -7.21
CA GLY A 104 1.35 -16.25 -8.25
C GLY A 104 1.17 -15.72 -9.66
N VAL A 105 0.05 -15.06 -9.97
CA VAL A 105 -0.20 -14.48 -11.30
C VAL A 105 0.75 -13.32 -11.59
N MET A 106 1.06 -12.51 -10.58
CA MET A 106 1.97 -11.36 -10.71
C MET A 106 3.45 -11.72 -10.57
N GLY A 107 3.77 -12.97 -10.22
CA GLY A 107 5.15 -13.42 -9.99
C GLY A 107 5.77 -12.80 -8.74
N LEU A 108 4.95 -12.49 -7.73
CA LEU A 108 5.35 -11.88 -6.47
C LEU A 108 5.93 -12.92 -5.51
N THR A 109 6.66 -12.45 -4.49
CA THR A 109 7.26 -13.34 -3.47
C THR A 109 6.30 -13.60 -2.32
N ASP A 110 6.01 -12.59 -1.50
CA ASP A 110 5.08 -12.64 -0.37
C ASP A 110 3.87 -11.70 -0.53
N GLY A 111 3.86 -10.87 -1.58
CA GLY A 111 2.80 -9.90 -1.82
C GLY A 111 2.85 -8.71 -0.87
N LEU A 112 4.00 -8.40 -0.25
CA LEU A 112 4.16 -7.27 0.66
C LEU A 112 4.94 -6.10 0.03
N ASP A 113 6.14 -6.36 -0.49
CA ASP A 113 7.04 -5.43 -1.19
C ASP A 113 8.12 -6.31 -1.88
N THR A 114 7.75 -6.88 -3.02
CA THR A 114 8.48 -7.96 -3.68
C THR A 114 9.80 -7.48 -4.26
N ASP A 115 9.81 -6.31 -4.88
CA ASP A 115 10.98 -5.73 -5.52
C ASP A 115 11.80 -4.82 -4.59
N ARG A 116 11.28 -4.58 -3.37
CA ARG A 116 11.94 -3.85 -2.28
C ARG A 116 12.18 -2.41 -2.64
N ASP A 117 11.25 -1.80 -3.36
CA ASP A 117 11.35 -0.40 -3.75
C ASP A 117 10.72 0.58 -2.77
N ASP A 118 10.24 0.07 -1.63
CA ASP A 118 9.57 0.81 -0.56
C ASP A 118 8.10 1.19 -0.88
N LEU A 119 7.53 0.69 -1.98
CA LEU A 119 6.09 0.63 -2.23
C LEU A 119 5.53 -0.76 -1.87
N PRO A 120 4.37 -0.83 -1.21
CA PRO A 120 3.71 -2.11 -0.98
C PRO A 120 3.08 -2.69 -2.25
N ASP A 121 3.25 -3.99 -2.52
CA ASP A 121 2.77 -4.66 -3.75
C ASP A 121 1.29 -4.37 -4.05
N LEU A 122 0.42 -4.36 -3.04
CA LEU A 122 -1.00 -4.01 -3.21
C LEU A 122 -1.15 -2.58 -3.74
N VAL A 123 -0.42 -1.62 -3.19
CA VAL A 123 -0.52 -0.21 -3.59
C VAL A 123 -0.13 -0.08 -5.06
N GLU A 124 0.93 -0.76 -5.48
CA GLU A 124 1.40 -0.74 -6.86
C GLU A 124 0.38 -1.34 -7.81
N ILE A 125 -0.20 -2.51 -7.47
CA ILE A 125 -1.29 -3.14 -8.24
C ILE A 125 -2.46 -2.16 -8.40
N LEU A 126 -2.89 -1.53 -7.31
CA LEU A 126 -4.02 -0.61 -7.33
C LEU A 126 -3.72 0.68 -8.09
N LYS A 127 -2.49 1.20 -8.02
CA LYS A 127 -2.15 2.45 -8.69
C LYS A 127 -1.71 2.25 -10.14
N GLY A 128 -1.25 1.05 -10.51
CA GLY A 128 -0.86 0.69 -11.87
C GLY A 128 0.65 0.73 -12.12
N SER A 129 1.49 0.71 -11.07
CA SER A 129 2.94 0.49 -11.18
C SER A 129 3.29 -1.00 -11.09
N SER A 130 4.58 -1.34 -11.14
CA SER A 130 5.07 -2.71 -11.29
C SER A 130 5.62 -3.31 -9.99
N ALA A 131 4.79 -4.05 -9.26
CA ALA A 131 5.15 -4.71 -7.99
C ALA A 131 6.31 -5.73 -8.02
N ASN A 132 6.92 -5.99 -9.17
CA ASN A 132 8.05 -6.91 -9.32
C ASN A 132 9.28 -6.26 -9.94
N THR A 133 9.23 -4.95 -10.19
CA THR A 133 10.26 -4.23 -10.92
C THR A 133 10.48 -2.87 -10.31
N PHE A 134 11.62 -2.70 -9.62
CA PHE A 134 12.01 -1.45 -8.96
C PHE A 134 11.72 -0.23 -9.84
N ASP A 135 10.64 0.50 -9.54
CA ASP A 135 10.13 1.58 -10.38
C ASP A 135 9.76 2.86 -9.61
N LEU A 136 9.92 2.88 -8.29
CA LEU A 136 9.77 4.06 -7.43
C LEU A 136 10.39 5.34 -8.03
N MET A 137 11.60 5.22 -8.59
CA MET A 137 12.37 6.36 -9.13
C MET A 137 12.23 6.53 -10.65
N LYS A 138 11.42 5.71 -11.31
CA LYS A 138 11.13 5.86 -12.74
C LYS A 138 10.07 6.94 -12.94
N ASN A 139 10.01 7.43 -14.16
CA ASN A 139 8.95 8.29 -14.65
C ASN A 139 8.31 7.51 -15.80
N LEU A 140 7.19 6.86 -15.51
CA LEU A 140 6.60 5.85 -16.40
C LEU A 140 5.82 6.49 -17.56
N ASP A 141 5.32 7.71 -17.39
CA ASP A 141 4.48 8.40 -18.35
C ASP A 141 5.15 9.62 -19.02
N GLY A 142 6.33 10.02 -18.51
CA GLY A 142 7.15 11.10 -19.05
C GLY A 142 6.82 12.49 -18.51
N ASP A 143 6.06 12.60 -17.41
CA ASP A 143 5.72 13.89 -16.79
C ASP A 143 6.85 14.44 -15.89
N ARG A 144 6.59 15.28 -14.89
CA ARG A 144 7.63 15.85 -14.02
C ARG A 144 7.90 15.05 -12.74
N LEU A 145 7.10 14.04 -12.46
CA LEU A 145 7.13 13.29 -11.22
C LEU A 145 7.74 11.89 -11.45
N ALA A 146 8.22 11.29 -10.37
CA ALA A 146 8.57 9.88 -10.37
C ALA A 146 7.41 9.07 -9.78
N THR A 147 7.32 7.79 -10.13
CA THR A 147 6.26 6.87 -9.70
C THR A 147 5.97 6.95 -8.20
N GLY A 148 7.02 6.94 -7.36
CA GLY A 148 6.88 7.02 -5.91
C GLY A 148 6.31 8.36 -5.44
N GLU A 149 6.66 9.47 -6.09
CA GLU A 149 6.09 10.78 -5.75
C GLU A 149 4.63 10.87 -6.17
N GLU A 150 4.29 10.38 -7.36
CA GLU A 150 2.92 10.32 -7.85
C GLU A 150 2.03 9.52 -6.91
N ILE A 151 2.45 8.31 -6.56
CA ILE A 151 1.69 7.40 -5.70
C ILE A 151 1.62 7.94 -4.26
N LEU A 152 2.76 8.15 -3.61
CA LEU A 152 2.81 8.39 -2.16
C LEU A 152 2.44 9.81 -1.76
N ARG A 153 2.80 10.81 -2.58
CA ARG A 153 2.51 12.22 -2.24
C ARG A 153 1.18 12.67 -2.79
N PHE A 154 0.83 12.23 -3.98
CA PHE A 154 -0.31 12.79 -4.71
C PHE A 154 -1.45 11.78 -4.97
N GLY A 155 -1.21 10.48 -4.80
CA GLY A 155 -2.20 9.43 -5.08
C GLY A 155 -2.58 9.31 -6.56
N ARG A 156 -1.68 9.75 -7.46
CA ARG A 156 -1.84 9.79 -8.93
C ARG A 156 -1.64 8.43 -9.58
N ASP A 157 -2.08 8.34 -10.84
CA ASP A 157 -1.86 7.19 -11.72
C ASP A 157 -0.54 7.39 -12.46
N PRO A 158 0.51 6.61 -12.15
CA PRO A 158 1.85 6.82 -12.69
C PRO A 158 1.97 6.51 -14.20
N SER A 159 0.90 5.99 -14.82
CA SER A 159 0.88 5.65 -16.24
C SER A 159 0.23 6.73 -17.11
N THR A 160 -0.23 7.83 -16.52
CA THR A 160 -1.03 8.84 -17.22
C THR A 160 -0.52 10.26 -16.95
N PRO A 161 -0.01 10.99 -17.97
CA PRO A 161 0.52 12.33 -17.78
C PRO A 161 -0.52 13.29 -17.21
N ASP A 162 -0.32 13.74 -15.97
CA ASP A 162 -1.30 14.55 -15.25
C ASP A 162 -0.69 15.68 -14.39
N ASP A 163 0.33 16.35 -14.91
CA ASP A 163 0.98 17.55 -14.32
C ASP A 163 0.00 18.56 -13.65
N GLU A 164 -1.22 18.70 -14.18
CA GLU A 164 -2.26 19.60 -13.68
C GLU A 164 -3.33 18.86 -12.86
N VAL A 165 -3.15 18.83 -11.53
CA VAL A 165 -4.17 18.38 -10.57
C VAL A 165 -4.56 19.52 -9.65
N ASP A 166 -5.84 19.59 -9.31
CA ASP A 166 -6.37 20.51 -8.31
C ASP A 166 -5.64 20.32 -6.96
N PRO A 167 -4.96 21.35 -6.42
CA PRO A 167 -4.28 21.26 -5.13
C PRO A 167 -5.18 20.79 -3.98
N GLU A 168 -6.50 21.01 -4.04
CA GLU A 168 -7.44 20.52 -3.01
C GLU A 168 -7.63 18.99 -3.02
N GLN A 169 -7.19 18.32 -4.08
CA GLN A 169 -7.17 16.86 -4.21
C GLN A 169 -5.81 16.27 -3.83
N LEU A 170 -4.80 17.10 -3.59
CA LEU A 170 -3.47 16.67 -3.19
C LEU A 170 -3.40 16.56 -1.66
N MET A 171 -3.21 15.34 -1.17
CA MET A 171 -2.96 15.10 0.23
C MET A 171 -1.64 15.77 0.65
N ASN A 172 -1.61 16.31 1.85
CA ASN A 172 -0.38 16.75 2.48
C ASN A 172 -0.23 16.03 3.81
N TYR A 173 0.93 15.43 4.05
CA TYR A 173 1.22 14.83 5.35
C TYR A 173 2.61 15.20 5.83
N LYS A 174 2.76 15.21 7.15
CA LYS A 174 4.04 15.34 7.83
C LYS A 174 4.12 14.27 8.91
N HIS A 175 5.32 13.80 9.16
CA HIS A 175 5.61 12.88 10.24
C HIS A 175 6.87 13.34 10.97
N GLN A 176 6.96 13.06 12.26
CA GLN A 176 8.09 13.45 13.09
C GLN A 176 8.32 12.44 14.20
N LEU A 177 9.59 12.21 14.51
CA LEU A 177 10.00 11.48 15.69
C LEU A 177 9.62 12.30 16.93
N SER A 178 9.02 11.64 17.91
CA SER A 178 8.65 12.24 19.19
C SER A 178 9.82 12.18 20.17
N ASP A 179 10.04 13.29 20.88
CA ASP A 179 11.05 13.37 21.94
C ASP A 179 10.68 12.53 23.17
N VAL A 180 9.40 12.22 23.33
CA VAL A 180 8.86 11.38 24.41
C VAL A 180 8.07 10.20 23.84
N PRO A 181 8.04 9.04 24.51
CA PRO A 181 7.18 7.93 24.11
C PRO A 181 5.71 8.38 24.00
N LEU A 182 5.05 8.04 22.90
CA LEU A 182 3.65 8.41 22.66
C LEU A 182 2.70 7.24 22.95
N GLY A 183 1.57 7.52 23.61
CA GLY A 183 0.53 6.53 23.89
C GLY A 183 1.06 5.34 24.69
N ASP A 184 0.78 4.13 24.23
CA ASP A 184 1.20 2.86 24.85
C ASP A 184 2.59 2.39 24.39
N CYS A 185 3.35 3.24 23.67
CA CYS A 185 4.69 2.88 23.24
C CYS A 185 5.63 2.73 24.45
N PRO A 186 6.31 1.59 24.63
CA PRO A 186 7.26 1.42 25.71
C PRO A 186 8.41 2.43 25.64
N ALA A 187 8.97 2.83 26.79
CA ALA A 187 10.03 3.84 26.87
C ALA A 187 11.34 3.48 26.13
N ASN A 188 11.52 2.22 25.73
CA ASN A 188 12.65 1.74 24.93
C ASN A 188 12.34 1.65 23.42
N GLN A 189 11.23 2.21 22.96
CA GLN A 189 10.83 2.27 21.56
C GLN A 189 10.85 3.71 21.05
N GLU A 190 11.12 3.86 19.76
CA GLU A 190 10.86 5.14 19.09
C GLU A 190 9.36 5.33 18.91
N SER A 191 8.89 6.55 19.05
CA SER A 191 7.50 6.92 18.81
C SER A 191 7.47 8.02 17.78
N TRP A 192 6.60 7.87 16.80
CA TRP A 192 6.41 8.81 15.71
C TRP A 192 4.98 9.33 15.74
N SER A 193 4.84 10.61 15.45
CA SER A 193 3.53 11.25 15.22
C SER A 193 3.42 11.65 13.77
N PHE A 194 2.21 11.58 13.23
CA PHE A 194 1.92 12.08 11.89
C PHE A 194 0.60 12.82 11.87
N GLU A 195 0.50 13.74 10.93
CA GLU A 195 -0.70 14.51 10.60
C GLU A 195 -0.82 14.51 9.09
N ALA A 196 -2.01 14.14 8.59
CA ALA A 196 -2.38 14.21 7.19
C ALA A 196 -3.63 15.07 7.03
N VAL A 197 -3.56 16.02 6.09
CA VAL A 197 -4.63 16.96 5.76
C VAL A 197 -4.97 16.86 4.28
N HIS A 198 -6.21 17.26 3.95
CA HIS A 198 -6.75 17.20 2.60
C HIS A 198 -6.71 15.80 1.98
N ILE A 199 -6.93 14.75 2.78
CA ILE A 199 -7.00 13.38 2.25
C ILE A 199 -8.07 13.35 1.13
N PRO A 200 -7.73 12.88 -0.09
CA PRO A 200 -8.67 12.79 -1.19
C PRO A 200 -9.66 11.67 -0.89
N LEU A 201 -10.93 12.02 -0.69
CA LEU A 201 -12.00 11.07 -0.35
C LEU A 201 -13.09 11.09 -1.42
N VAL A 202 -13.54 9.90 -1.82
CA VAL A 202 -14.58 9.69 -2.84
C VAL A 202 -15.85 9.15 -2.22
N GLU A 203 -16.93 9.17 -3.00
CA GLU A 203 -18.15 8.46 -2.68
C GLU A 203 -18.00 7.00 -3.13
N THR A 204 -18.04 6.10 -2.16
CA THR A 204 -17.84 4.66 -2.34
C THR A 204 -19.14 3.89 -2.10
N VAL A 205 -19.26 2.71 -2.67
CA VAL A 205 -20.32 1.75 -2.31
C VAL A 205 -19.90 0.92 -1.08
N GLU A 206 -20.84 0.20 -0.47
CA GLU A 206 -20.52 -0.76 0.59
C GLU A 206 -19.88 -2.02 -0.01
N THR A 207 -18.90 -2.59 0.69
CA THR A 207 -18.20 -3.80 0.25
C THR A 207 -18.70 -5.06 0.96
N PHE A 208 -18.87 -6.15 0.20
CA PHE A 208 -19.34 -7.45 0.65
C PHE A 208 -18.36 -8.57 0.27
N PRO A 209 -17.18 -8.64 0.92
CA PRO A 209 -16.15 -9.63 0.62
C PRO A 209 -16.52 -11.01 1.21
N GLU A 210 -17.58 -11.63 0.70
CA GLU A 210 -18.11 -12.91 1.24
C GLU A 210 -17.53 -14.15 0.54
N ASP A 211 -16.64 -13.98 -0.45
CA ASP A 211 -15.93 -15.08 -1.08
C ASP A 211 -14.93 -15.76 -0.12
N SER A 212 -14.44 -16.93 -0.51
CA SER A 212 -13.57 -17.76 0.35
C SER A 212 -12.22 -17.13 0.67
N VAL A 213 -11.79 -16.09 -0.04
CA VAL A 213 -10.53 -15.38 0.14
C VAL A 213 -10.78 -14.05 0.85
N SER A 214 -11.60 -13.17 0.27
CA SER A 214 -11.73 -11.78 0.72
C SER A 214 -12.36 -11.67 2.11
N ARG A 215 -13.14 -12.66 2.55
CA ARG A 215 -13.72 -12.71 3.93
C ARG A 215 -12.68 -12.63 5.04
N TYR A 216 -11.43 -12.96 4.74
CA TYR A 216 -10.32 -12.90 5.68
C TYR A 216 -9.61 -11.54 5.70
N ALA A 217 -9.82 -10.69 4.69
CA ALA A 217 -9.29 -9.33 4.58
C ALA A 217 -10.27 -8.31 5.18
N THR A 218 -10.72 -8.53 6.41
CA THR A 218 -11.77 -7.72 7.06
C THR A 218 -11.40 -6.25 7.27
N HIS A 219 -10.10 -5.92 7.21
CA HIS A 219 -9.60 -4.55 7.27
C HIS A 219 -9.92 -3.73 6.02
N LEU A 220 -10.16 -4.38 4.88
CA LEU A 220 -10.60 -3.77 3.62
C LEU A 220 -12.13 -3.60 3.54
N LYS A 221 -12.91 -4.31 4.36
CA LYS A 221 -14.37 -4.13 4.38
C LYS A 221 -14.77 -2.75 4.92
N HIS A 222 -15.70 -2.05 4.27
CA HIS A 222 -16.21 -0.74 4.71
C HIS A 222 -17.67 -0.51 4.26
N ASN A 223 -18.33 0.46 4.88
CA ASN A 223 -19.69 0.86 4.52
C ASN A 223 -19.70 1.84 3.34
N ALA A 224 -20.88 2.08 2.76
CA ALA A 224 -21.06 3.10 1.73
C ALA A 224 -20.63 4.49 2.24
N GLY A 225 -19.86 5.21 1.42
CA GLY A 225 -19.29 6.53 1.74
C GLY A 225 -18.11 6.51 2.73
N GLU A 226 -17.67 5.32 3.18
CA GLU A 226 -16.41 5.15 3.90
C GLU A 226 -15.27 4.84 2.91
N ASN A 227 -14.12 5.45 3.13
CA ASN A 227 -12.90 5.22 2.39
C ASN A 227 -11.92 4.47 3.28
N VAL A 228 -11.10 3.61 2.68
CA VAL A 228 -10.05 2.87 3.40
C VAL A 228 -8.71 3.56 3.16
N ILE A 229 -8.16 4.13 4.22
CA ILE A 229 -6.87 4.79 4.24
C ILE A 229 -5.83 3.82 4.79
N PHE A 230 -4.78 3.57 4.01
CA PHE A 230 -3.64 2.79 4.44
C PHE A 230 -2.51 3.72 4.87
N VAL A 231 -2.14 3.62 6.15
CA VAL A 231 -0.97 4.31 6.71
C VAL A 231 0.10 3.27 6.94
N TYR A 232 1.26 3.44 6.33
CA TYR A 232 2.36 2.49 6.44
C TYR A 232 3.70 3.18 6.61
N TYR A 233 4.66 2.41 7.11
CA TYR A 233 6.05 2.82 7.17
C TYR A 233 6.94 1.60 7.00
N ILE A 234 8.11 1.82 6.43
CA ILE A 234 9.11 0.78 6.20
C ILE A 234 10.31 1.06 7.08
N VAL A 235 10.70 0.05 7.83
CA VAL A 235 11.86 0.08 8.71
C VAL A 235 12.98 -0.72 8.07
N GLY A 236 14.15 -0.12 7.93
CA GLY A 236 15.37 -0.74 7.40
C GLY A 236 16.57 -0.44 8.28
N ARG A 237 17.70 -1.10 8.02
CA ARG A 237 18.93 -0.82 8.77
C ARG A 237 19.45 0.58 8.42
N ALA A 238 19.87 1.35 9.41
CA ALA A 238 20.34 2.73 9.22
C ALA A 238 21.62 2.85 8.36
N ASN A 239 22.39 1.76 8.26
CA ASN A 239 23.57 1.67 7.40
C ASN A 239 23.39 0.60 6.31
N GLU A 240 22.15 0.29 5.94
CA GLU A 240 21.88 -0.66 4.85
C GLU A 240 22.53 -0.15 3.57
N ASN A 241 23.24 -1.04 2.88
CA ASN A 241 23.67 -0.75 1.51
C ASN A 241 22.41 -0.61 0.66
N PRO A 242 22.23 0.48 -0.11
CA PRO A 242 21.09 0.61 -1.02
C PRO A 242 20.89 -0.60 -1.94
N ASP A 243 21.96 -1.35 -2.25
CA ASP A 243 21.94 -2.55 -3.08
C ASP A 243 21.65 -3.86 -2.32
N ASP A 244 21.65 -3.86 -0.98
CA ASP A 244 21.44 -5.04 -0.13
C ASP A 244 20.28 -4.81 0.85
N LYS A 245 19.07 -4.82 0.29
CA LYS A 245 17.80 -4.49 0.96
C LYS A 245 17.17 -5.66 1.73
N MET A 246 17.97 -6.60 2.22
CA MET A 246 17.46 -7.91 2.69
C MET A 246 16.69 -7.87 4.02
N GLU A 247 16.75 -6.78 4.78
CA GLU A 247 16.10 -6.68 6.11
C GLU A 247 15.22 -5.45 6.25
N ARG A 248 14.33 -5.27 5.27
CA ARG A 248 13.25 -4.28 5.34
C ARG A 248 11.98 -4.93 5.88
N HIS A 249 11.26 -4.17 6.68
CA HIS A 249 10.02 -4.60 7.30
C HIS A 249 8.94 -3.55 7.06
N LEU A 250 7.88 -3.97 6.36
CA LEU A 250 6.67 -3.19 6.17
C LEU A 250 5.78 -3.30 7.42
N TYR A 251 5.38 -2.15 7.95
CA TYR A 251 4.37 -2.04 8.98
C TYR A 251 3.26 -1.12 8.49
N GLY A 252 2.02 -1.44 8.79
CA GLY A 252 0.92 -0.56 8.39
C GLY A 252 -0.38 -0.84 9.12
N LYS A 253 -1.31 0.09 8.94
CA LYS A 253 -2.65 0.06 9.54
C LYS A 253 -3.65 0.65 8.56
N PHE A 254 -4.83 0.05 8.53
CA PHE A 254 -5.98 0.52 7.78
C PHE A 254 -6.90 1.34 8.68
N VAL A 255 -7.35 2.49 8.18
CA VAL A 255 -8.24 3.42 8.87
C VAL A 255 -9.43 3.71 7.96
N LYS A 256 -10.64 3.67 8.51
CA LYS A 256 -11.87 4.01 7.77
C LYS A 256 -12.20 5.47 7.99
N MET A 257 -12.45 6.21 6.91
CA MET A 257 -12.76 7.63 6.96
C MET A 257 -13.98 7.95 6.11
N SER A 258 -14.89 8.78 6.63
CA SER A 258 -16.01 9.31 5.83
C SER A 258 -15.66 10.69 5.28
N ARG A 259 -16.28 11.10 4.17
CA ARG A 259 -16.04 12.41 3.51
C ARG A 259 -16.19 13.63 4.42
N LYS A 260 -16.84 13.49 5.58
CA LYS A 260 -17.00 14.56 6.57
C LYS A 260 -15.73 14.87 7.34
N ASN A 261 -14.76 13.96 7.37
CA ASN A 261 -13.49 14.14 8.08
C ASN A 261 -12.32 13.92 7.11
N ARG A 262 -11.68 15.00 6.66
CA ARG A 262 -10.54 14.98 5.71
C ARG A 262 -9.17 15.13 6.39
N THR A 263 -9.15 15.04 7.72
CA THR A 263 -7.93 15.13 8.53
C THR A 263 -7.73 13.83 9.30
N LEU A 264 -6.50 13.34 9.33
CA LEU A 264 -6.10 12.16 10.07
C LEU A 264 -4.86 12.46 10.91
N ASP A 265 -4.98 12.24 12.21
CA ASP A 265 -3.87 12.32 13.16
C ASP A 265 -3.61 10.94 13.76
N GLY A 266 -2.34 10.62 14.00
CA GLY A 266 -1.99 9.34 14.61
C GLY A 266 -0.60 9.28 15.22
N THR A 267 -0.39 8.23 16.00
CA THR A 267 0.89 7.91 16.64
C THR A 267 1.23 6.44 16.39
N THR A 268 2.49 6.15 16.07
CA THR A 268 3.01 4.78 15.90
C THR A 268 4.35 4.63 16.61
N GLY A 269 4.80 3.39 16.88
CA GLY A 269 6.09 3.14 17.51
C GLY A 269 6.69 1.80 17.14
N PHE A 270 8.02 1.71 17.18
CA PHE A 270 8.75 0.46 16.93
C PHE A 270 9.99 0.34 17.81
N LYS A 271 10.40 -0.91 18.04
CA LYS A 271 11.47 -1.25 18.97
C LYS A 271 12.85 -1.01 18.34
N LYS A 272 13.74 -0.37 19.11
CA LYS A 272 15.16 -0.22 18.78
C LYS A 272 15.93 -1.54 18.86
#